data_AF-A0A844HU50-F1
#
_entry.id   AF-A0A844HU50-F1
#
_cell.length_a   1.000
_cell.length_b   1.000
_cell.length_c   1.000
_cell.angle_alpha   90.00
_cell.angle_beta   90.00
_cell.angle_gamma   90.00
#
_symmetry.space_group_name_H-M   'P 1'
#
loop_
_entity.id
_entity.type
_entity.pdbx_description
1 polymer ?
#
loop_
_entity_poly.entity_id
_entity_poly.type
_entity_poly.pdbx_seq_one_letter_code
_entity_poly.pdbx_strand_id
1 'polypeptide(L)' 'MSQETEVDHIASHNELKKLMGTTLNTVGLGIVGFGVVQPLISGTIESGDVPRVILCVFFCLAFHVMARNNVQRLHKEKK' A
#
# COMPACT_ATOMS: atom_id res chain seq x y z
N MET A 1 -32.94 -0.98 18.24
CA MET A 1 -32.33 0.27 17.73
C MET A 1 -30.84 0.39 18.07
N SER A 2 -30.31 -0.32 19.07
CA SER A 2 -28.90 -0.26 19.46
C SER A 2 -27.94 -1.11 18.61
N GLN A 3 -28.45 -2.13 17.92
CA GLN A 3 -27.62 -3.02 17.08
C GLN A 3 -27.24 -2.39 15.72
N GLU A 4 -28.06 -1.52 15.14
CA GLU A 4 -27.72 -0.84 13.86
C GLU A 4 -26.49 0.05 14.00
N THR A 5 -26.40 0.82 15.10
CA THR A 5 -25.26 1.70 15.37
C THR A 5 -23.94 0.96 15.58
N GLU A 6 -23.98 -0.27 16.09
CA GLU A 6 -22.78 -1.08 16.32
C GLU A 6 -22.25 -1.68 15.01
N VAL A 7 -23.17 -2.14 14.15
CA VAL A 7 -22.84 -2.67 12.81
C VAL A 7 -22.25 -1.58 11.92
N ASP A 8 -22.82 -0.37 11.95
CA ASP A 8 -22.32 0.77 11.16
C ASP A 8 -20.93 1.23 11.60
N HIS A 9 -20.64 1.20 12.91
CA HIS A 9 -19.32 1.55 13.43
C HIS A 9 -18.24 0.53 13.01
N ILE A 10 -18.58 -0.77 13.02
CA ILE A 10 -17.68 -1.83 12.54
C ILE A 10 -17.48 -1.75 11.03
N ALA A 11 -18.54 -1.42 10.27
CA ALA A 11 -18.46 -1.23 8.82
C ALA A 11 -17.54 -0.06 8.45
N SER A 12 -17.73 1.10 9.06
CA SER A 12 -16.91 2.30 8.85
C SER A 12 -15.44 2.06 9.19
N HIS A 13 -15.16 1.37 10.30
CA HIS A 13 -13.78 1.02 10.67
C HIS A 13 -13.11 0.09 9.64
N ASN A 14 -13.87 -0.83 9.05
CA ASN A 14 -13.37 -1.75 8.03
C ASN A 14 -13.10 -1.06 6.70
N GLU A 15 -13.95 -0.11 6.30
CA GLU A 15 -13.74 0.71 5.11
C GLU A 15 -12.48 1.57 5.23
N LEU A 16 -12.26 2.16 6.41
CA LEU A 16 -11.08 2.99 6.66
C LEU A 16 -9.78 2.17 6.58
N LYS A 17 -9.74 0.97 7.18
CA LYS A 17 -8.59 0.05 7.06
C LYS A 17 -8.33 -0.41 5.62
N LYS A 18 -9.39 -0.64 4.82
CA LYS A 18 -9.25 -0.95 3.38
C LYS A 18 -8.70 0.23 2.59
N LEU A 19 -9.24 1.42 2.84
CA LEU A 19 -8.79 2.66 2.19
C LEU A 19 -7.31 2.91 2.49
N MET A 20 -6.89 2.75 3.76
CA MET A 20 -5.49 2.86 4.14
C MET A 20 -4.60 1.85 3.40
N GLY A 21 -5.03 0.60 3.25
CA GLY A 21 -4.30 -0.40 2.46
C GLY A 21 -4.12 0.01 0.99
N THR A 22 -5.19 0.50 0.35
CA THR A 22 -5.15 0.98 -1.04
C THR A 22 -4.26 2.22 -1.17
N THR A 23 -4.34 3.16 -0.22
CA THR A 23 -3.50 4.37 -0.20
C THR A 23 -2.03 4.01 -0.09
N LEU A 24 -1.65 3.10 0.82
CA LEU A 24 -0.26 2.65 0.97
C LEU A 24 0.27 1.99 -0.31
N ASN A 25 -0.55 1.16 -0.97
CA ASN A 25 -0.18 0.52 -2.23
C ASN A 25 0.00 1.57 -3.35
N THR A 26 -0.85 2.59 -3.38
CA THR A 26 -0.77 3.71 -4.34
C THR A 26 0.51 4.54 -4.11
N VAL A 27 0.85 4.83 -2.84
CA VAL A 27 2.11 5.51 -2.49
C VAL A 27 3.32 4.68 -2.92
N GLY A 28 3.30 3.36 -2.67
CA GLY A 28 4.36 2.45 -3.13
C GLY A 28 4.55 2.48 -4.64
N LEU A 29 3.46 2.43 -5.40
CA LEU A 29 3.48 2.56 -6.86
C LEU A 29 4.02 3.92 -7.31
N GLY A 30 3.65 5.01 -6.64
CA GLY A 30 4.18 6.35 -6.91
C GLY A 30 5.69 6.45 -6.71
N ILE A 31 6.21 5.85 -5.63
CA ILE A 31 7.65 5.78 -5.33
C ILE A 31 8.39 5.02 -6.44
N VAL A 32 7.86 3.89 -6.91
CA VAL A 32 8.45 3.13 -8.02
C VAL A 32 8.35 3.90 -9.33
N GLY A 33 7.20 4.53 -9.59
CA GLY A 33 6.95 5.35 -10.77
C GLY A 33 7.99 6.47 -10.92
N PHE A 34 8.18 7.28 -9.88
CA PHE A 34 9.14 8.38 -9.88
C PHE A 34 10.59 7.92 -9.70
N GLY A 35 10.82 6.92 -8.86
CA GLY A 35 12.16 6.46 -8.50
C GLY A 35 12.81 5.53 -9.51
N VAL A 36 12.01 4.82 -10.31
CA VAL A 36 12.48 3.76 -11.21
C VAL A 36 11.92 3.94 -12.63
N VAL A 37 10.59 4.02 -12.79
CA VAL A 37 9.96 4.01 -14.12
C VAL A 37 10.30 5.27 -14.93
N GLN A 38 10.21 6.45 -14.33
CA GLN A 38 10.52 7.71 -15.03
C GLN A 38 12.00 7.81 -15.44
N PRO A 39 12.99 7.50 -14.57
CA PRO A 39 14.38 7.41 -14.99
C PRO A 39 14.62 6.36 -16.08
N LEU A 40 13.95 5.20 -16.00
CA LEU A 40 14.08 4.13 -17.00
C LEU A 40 13.59 4.59 -18.38
N ILE A 41 12.43 5.24 -18.45
CA ILE A 41 11.87 5.80 -19.70
C ILE A 41 12.77 6.91 -20.25
N SER A 42 13.34 7.73 -19.36
CA SER A 42 14.21 8.86 -19.75
C SER A 42 15.60 8.41 -20.18
N GLY A 43 15.95 7.12 -20.02
CA GLY A 43 17.27 6.58 -20.30
C GLY A 43 18.36 7.09 -19.34
N THR A 44 17.97 7.62 -18.18
CA THR A 44 18.88 8.25 -17.20
C THR A 44 19.25 7.30 -16.06
N ILE A 45 19.04 5.99 -16.20
CA ILE A 45 19.49 5.01 -15.21
C ILE A 45 20.94 4.68 -15.49
N GLU A 46 21.82 5.08 -14.58
CA GLU A 46 23.22 4.71 -14.60
C GLU A 46 23.48 3.54 -13.65
N SER A 47 24.63 2.86 -13.79
CA SER A 47 25.04 1.75 -12.91
C SER A 47 25.03 2.15 -11.42
N GLY A 48 25.24 3.43 -11.12
CA GLY A 48 25.19 4.00 -9.76
C GLY A 48 23.79 4.10 -9.16
N ASP A 49 22.73 4.00 -9.98
CA ASP A 49 21.33 4.10 -9.53
C ASP A 49 20.75 2.74 -9.07
N VAL A 50 21.47 1.64 -9.27
CA VAL A 50 21.03 0.30 -8.85
C VAL A 50 20.62 0.24 -7.37
N PRO A 51 21.37 0.80 -6.40
CA PRO A 51 20.96 0.83 -5.01
C PRO A 51 19.64 1.59 -4.78
N ARG A 52 19.41 2.69 -5.51
CA ARG A 52 18.17 3.48 -5.44
C ARG A 52 16.98 2.67 -5.97
N VAL A 53 17.15 1.98 -7.09
CA VAL A 53 16.10 1.12 -7.66
C VAL A 53 15.72 0.01 -6.68
N ILE A 54 16.72 -0.67 -6.10
CA ILE A 54 16.51 -1.72 -5.10
C ILE A 54 15.74 -1.18 -3.89
N LEU A 55 16.11 0.01 -3.40
CA LEU A 55 15.46 0.67 -2.28
C LEU A 55 13.99 1.03 -2.60
N CYS A 56 13.71 1.60 -3.78
CA CYS A 56 12.35 1.89 -4.23
C CYS A 56 11.49 0.63 -4.32
N VAL A 57 12.02 -0.47 -4.89
CA VAL A 57 11.33 -1.76 -4.97
C VAL A 57 11.07 -2.34 -3.58
N PHE A 58 12.06 -2.26 -2.68
CA PHE A 58 11.93 -2.72 -1.30
C PHE A 58 10.81 -1.97 -0.56
N PHE A 59 10.76 -0.64 -0.66
CA PHE A 59 9.69 0.16 -0.06
C PHE A 59 8.31 -0.17 -0.65
N CYS A 60 8.22 -0.36 -1.97
CA CYS A 60 6.96 -0.78 -2.59
C CYS A 60 6.48 -2.14 -2.06
N LEU A 61 7.39 -3.11 -1.94
CA LEU A 61 7.06 -4.43 -1.40
C LEU A 61 6.65 -4.34 0.07
N ALA A 62 7.35 -3.54 0.88
CA ALA A 62 7.02 -3.31 2.28
C ALA A 62 5.61 -2.71 2.43
N PHE A 63 5.27 -1.69 1.64
CA PHE A 63 3.92 -1.12 1.64
C PHE A 63 2.86 -2.11 1.16
N HIS A 64 3.18 -2.91 0.14
CA HIS A 64 2.28 -3.95 -0.35
C HIS A 64 1.99 -5.02 0.71
N VAL A 65 3.02 -5.51 1.41
CA VAL A 65 2.87 -6.46 2.50
C VAL A 65 2.09 -5.85 3.66
N MET A 66 2.35 -4.59 4.02
CA MET A 66 1.61 -3.90 5.07
C MET A 66 0.13 -3.73 4.72
N ALA A 67 -0.17 -3.34 3.47
CA ALA A 67 -1.54 -3.25 2.96
C ALA A 67 -2.24 -4.62 3.00
N ARG A 68 -1.56 -5.69 2.56
CA ARG A 68 -2.10 -7.05 2.59
C ARG A 68 -2.38 -7.52 4.02
N ASN A 69 -1.46 -7.27 4.95
CA ASN A 69 -1.62 -7.64 6.35
C ASN A 69 -2.81 -6.91 7.00
N ASN A 70 -3.00 -5.63 6.68
CA ASN A 70 -4.16 -4.86 7.14
C ASN A 70 -5.48 -5.46 6.63
N VAL A 71 -5.53 -5.84 5.34
CA VAL A 71 -6.71 -6.48 4.75
C VAL A 71 -6.94 -7.91 5.27
N GLN A 72 -5.89 -8.68 5.54
CA GLN A 72 -6.01 -10.02 6.11
C GLN A 72 -6.49 -10.00 7.57
N ARG A 73 -6.06 -9.01 8.36
CA ARG A 73 -6.57 -8.81 9.73
C ARG A 73 -8.07 -8.54 9.75
N LEU A 74 -8.56 -7.71 8.81
CA LEU A 74 -10.01 -7.50 8.62
C LEU A 74 -10.77 -8.79 8.31
N HIS A 75 -10.18 -9.69 7.52
CA HIS A 75 -10.81 -10.98 7.21
C HIS A 75 -10.85 -11.93 8.41
N LYS A 76 -9.86 -11.87 9.29
CA LYS A 76 -9.83 -12.65 10.55
C LYS A 76 -10.79 -12.10 11.60
N GLU A 77 -10.99 -10.78 11.67
CA GLU A 77 -11.94 -10.14 12.58
C GLU A 77 -13.42 -10.39 12.21
N LYS A 78 -13.70 -10.85 10.98
CA LYS A 78 -15.06 -11.17 10.50
C LYS A 78 -15.51 -12.63 10.75
N LYS A 79 -14.67 -13.47 11.36
CA LYS A 79 -14.91 -14.90 11.55
C LYS A 79 -15.12 -15.22 13.02
#